data_AF-A0A942RMG2-F1
#
_entry.id   AF-A0A942RMG2-F1
#
_cell.length_a   1.000
_cell.length_b   1.000
_cell.length_c   1.000
_cell.angle_alpha   90.00
_cell.angle_beta   90.00
_cell.angle_gamma   90.00
#
_symmetry.space_group_name_H-M   'P 1'
#
loop_
_entity.id
_entity.type
_entity.pdbx_description
1 polymer ?
#
loop_
_entity_poly.entity_id
_entity_poly.type
_entity_poly.pdbx_seq_one_letter_code
_entity_poly.pdbx_strand_id
1 'polypeptide(L)'
;VFDLTGQTWTQDMVELLLEIKGRVDAQKLVSEALNPDEIADFEKRYDSIVASGYLANPPPESAKKRGRKKQGKARNMLNRLSSHRHEVLAFMRDFRVPFDNNRALSTGIYNPQDLQKTLVISGVSA
;
A
#
# COMPACT_ATOMS: atom_id res chain seq x y z
N VAL A 1 14.90 -5.74 5.53
CA VAL A 1 15.05 -6.20 4.13
C VAL A 1 13.66 -6.57 3.62
N PHE A 2 13.05 -5.69 2.81
CA PHE A 2 11.73 -5.91 2.19
C PHE A 2 11.89 -6.83 0.97
N ASP A 3 11.93 -8.13 1.20
CA ASP A 3 12.08 -9.14 0.14
C ASP A 3 10.83 -10.02 0.05
N LEU A 4 9.68 -9.40 -0.22
CA LEU A 4 8.42 -10.16 -0.39
C LEU A 4 8.16 -10.54 -1.84
N THR A 5 8.75 -9.83 -2.81
CA THR A 5 8.62 -10.14 -4.25
C THR A 5 9.86 -9.84 -5.08
N GLY A 6 10.85 -9.10 -4.57
CA GLY A 6 11.99 -8.60 -5.36
C GLY A 6 11.61 -7.60 -6.46
N GLN A 7 10.39 -7.04 -6.43
CA GLN A 7 9.87 -6.16 -7.49
C GLN A 7 9.82 -4.69 -7.05
N THR A 8 10.21 -3.79 -7.94
CA THR A 8 10.36 -2.35 -7.67
C THR A 8 9.06 -1.68 -7.24
N TRP A 9 7.92 -2.04 -7.83
CA TRP A 9 6.61 -1.46 -7.46
C TRP A 9 6.23 -1.69 -5.99
N THR A 10 6.76 -2.74 -5.34
CA THR A 10 6.52 -2.96 -3.91
C THR A 10 7.23 -1.89 -3.08
N GLN A 11 8.47 -1.55 -3.46
CA GLN A 11 9.24 -0.51 -2.80
C GLN A 11 8.60 0.85 -3.04
N ASP A 12 8.22 1.15 -4.29
CA ASP A 12 7.53 2.40 -4.65
C ASP A 12 6.25 2.59 -3.82
N MET A 13 5.48 1.51 -3.60
CA MET A 13 4.26 1.54 -2.79
C MET A 13 4.56 1.86 -1.31
N VAL A 14 5.62 1.27 -0.75
CA VAL A 14 6.02 1.54 0.64
C VAL A 14 6.48 2.99 0.77
N GLU A 15 7.34 3.45 -0.11
CA GLU A 15 7.85 4.82 -0.11
C GLU A 15 6.71 5.85 -0.21
N LEU A 16 5.74 5.62 -1.11
CA LEU A 16 4.55 6.46 -1.23
C LEU A 16 3.75 6.51 0.08
N LEU A 17 3.46 5.37 0.70
CA LEU A 17 2.67 5.33 1.94
C LEU A 17 3.38 6.03 3.11
N LEU A 18 4.72 5.92 3.18
CA LEU A 18 5.52 6.63 4.18
C LEU A 18 5.57 8.13 3.92
N GLU A 19 5.63 8.55 2.66
CA GLU A 19 5.56 9.96 2.29
C GLU A 19 4.22 10.58 2.74
N ILE A 20 3.10 9.90 2.46
CA ILE A 20 1.77 10.34 2.88
C ILE A 20 1.71 10.43 4.42
N LYS A 21 2.23 9.42 5.13
CA LYS A 21 2.29 9.44 6.60
C LYS A 21 3.06 10.66 7.10
N GLY A 22 4.22 10.96 6.51
CA GLY A 22 5.02 12.14 6.87
C GLY A 22 4.25 13.45 6.67
N ARG A 23 3.46 13.57 5.59
CA ARG A 23 2.58 14.74 5.36
C ARG A 23 1.49 14.86 6.41
N VAL A 24 0.81 13.76 6.73
CA VAL A 24 -0.21 13.72 7.78
C VAL A 24 0.39 14.13 9.12
N ASP A 25 1.53 13.57 9.51
CA ASP A 25 2.20 13.89 10.77
C ASP A 25 2.63 15.35 10.87
N ALA A 26 3.02 15.97 9.75
CA ALA A 26 3.36 17.39 9.71
C ALA A 26 2.14 18.32 9.84
N GLN A 27 0.97 17.87 9.39
CA GLN A 27 -0.26 18.70 9.34
C GLN A 27 -1.25 18.40 10.48
N LYS A 28 -1.07 17.32 11.24
CA LYS A 28 -2.06 16.84 12.25
C LYS A 28 -2.38 17.80 13.39
N LEU A 29 -1.55 18.82 13.62
CA LEU A 29 -1.80 19.85 14.63
C LEU A 29 -2.68 20.99 14.14
N VAL A 30 -2.84 21.13 12.82
CA VAL A 30 -3.48 22.30 12.18
C VAL A 30 -4.61 21.92 11.21
N SER A 31 -4.72 20.64 10.86
CA SER A 31 -5.75 20.11 9.97
C SER A 31 -6.17 18.71 10.41
N GLU A 32 -7.31 18.25 9.89
CA GLU A 32 -7.84 16.89 10.09
C GLU A 32 -7.73 16.01 8.82
N ALA A 33 -7.31 16.61 7.70
CA ALA A 33 -7.12 15.97 6.41
C ALA A 33 -6.05 16.70 5.59
N LEU A 34 -5.43 16.00 4.63
CA LEU A 34 -4.64 16.68 3.61
C LEU A 34 -5.56 17.50 2.70
N ASN A 35 -5.00 18.51 2.03
CA ASN A 35 -5.78 19.29 1.08
C ASN A 35 -6.18 18.44 -0.15
N PRO A 36 -7.25 18.82 -0.88
CA PRO A 36 -7.76 18.02 -2.00
C PRO A 36 -6.74 17.77 -3.12
N ASP A 37 -5.81 18.70 -3.36
CA ASP A 37 -4.81 18.57 -4.42
C ASP A 37 -3.73 17.55 -4.05
N GLU A 38 -3.22 17.59 -2.80
CA GLU A 38 -2.29 16.58 -2.28
C GLU A 38 -2.92 15.18 -2.32
N ILE A 39 -4.18 15.08 -1.89
CA ILE A 39 -4.95 13.83 -1.95
C ILE A 39 -5.01 13.29 -3.38
N ALA A 40 -5.37 14.14 -4.35
CA ALA A 40 -5.52 13.72 -5.75
C ALA A 40 -4.19 13.27 -6.36
N ASP A 41 -3.08 13.94 -6.03
CA ASP A 41 -1.74 13.54 -6.47
C ASP A 41 -1.34 12.16 -5.90
N PHE A 42 -1.51 11.96 -4.59
CA PHE A 42 -1.18 10.69 -3.95
C PHE A 42 -2.01 9.54 -4.49
N GLU A 43 -3.29 9.77 -4.73
CA GLU A 43 -4.19 8.81 -5.37
C GLU A 43 -3.71 8.41 -6.77
N LYS A 44 -3.31 9.38 -7.59
CA LYS A 44 -2.80 9.12 -8.94
C LYS A 44 -1.50 8.31 -8.91
N ARG A 45 -0.58 8.65 -8.00
CA ARG A 45 0.69 7.91 -7.81
C ARG A 45 0.43 6.48 -7.35
N TYR A 46 -0.50 6.29 -6.41
CA TYR A 46 -0.92 4.97 -5.94
C TYR A 46 -1.45 4.10 -7.09
N ASP A 47 -2.36 4.64 -7.89
CA ASP A 47 -2.97 3.92 -9.01
C ASP A 47 -1.92 3.56 -10.08
N SER A 48 -0.95 4.44 -10.33
CA SER A 48 0.18 4.17 -11.23
C SER A 48 1.05 3.01 -10.74
N ILE A 49 1.36 2.93 -9.44
CA ILE A 49 2.18 1.86 -8.87
C ILE A 49 1.44 0.51 -8.95
N VAL A 50 0.14 0.50 -8.62
CA VAL A 50 -0.70 -0.70 -8.75
C VAL A 50 -0.75 -1.17 -10.21
N ALA A 51 -0.88 -0.27 -11.17
CA ALA A 51 -0.84 -0.60 -12.60
C ALA A 51 0.50 -1.21 -13.01
N SER A 52 1.63 -0.61 -12.61
CA SER A 52 2.97 -1.16 -12.82
C SER A 52 3.12 -2.57 -12.25
N GLY A 53 2.57 -2.81 -11.06
CA GLY A 53 2.56 -4.14 -10.47
C GLY A 53 1.76 -5.15 -11.29
N TYR A 54 0.60 -4.79 -11.83
CA TYR A 54 -0.17 -5.70 -12.70
C TYR A 54 0.52 -5.98 -14.03
N LEU A 55 1.24 -5.01 -14.60
CA LEU A 55 2.07 -5.18 -15.80
C LEU A 55 3.23 -6.15 -15.54
N ALA A 56 3.90 -6.02 -14.40
CA ALA A 56 4.99 -6.91 -13.98
C ALA A 56 4.50 -8.34 -13.62
N ASN A 57 3.21 -8.48 -13.25
CA ASN A 57 2.62 -9.75 -12.85
C ASN A 57 1.38 -10.05 -13.71
N PRO A 58 1.50 -10.32 -15.02
CA PRO A 58 0.36 -10.56 -15.91
C PRO A 58 -0.50 -11.76 -15.43
N PRO A 59 -1.78 -11.84 -15.83
CA PRO A 59 -2.63 -12.96 -15.43
C PRO A 59 -2.06 -14.25 -16.01
N PRO A 60 -2.11 -15.38 -15.28
CA PRO A 60 -1.67 -16.65 -15.83
C PRO A 60 -2.52 -16.98 -17.07
N GLU A 61 -1.87 -17.38 -18.17
CA GLU A 61 -2.55 -17.76 -19.41
C GLU A 61 -3.65 -18.80 -19.14
N SER A 62 -4.80 -18.65 -19.79
CA SER A 62 -5.93 -19.58 -19.67
C SER A 62 -5.57 -20.92 -20.31
N ALA A 63 -5.16 -21.91 -19.51
CA ALA A 63 -5.10 -23.29 -19.97
C ALA A 63 -6.46 -23.95 -19.70
N LYS A 64 -6.98 -24.69 -20.69
CA LYS A 64 -8.30 -25.34 -20.77
C LYS A 64 -8.66 -26.35 -19.66
N LYS A 65 -7.96 -26.37 -18.51
CA LYS A 65 -8.22 -27.31 -17.40
C LYS A 65 -9.11 -26.67 -16.33
N ARG A 66 -10.15 -27.41 -15.97
CA ARG A 66 -11.17 -27.07 -14.96
C ARG A 66 -10.51 -26.85 -13.58
N GLY A 67 -10.55 -25.62 -13.06
CA GLY A 67 -10.05 -25.25 -11.73
C GLY A 67 -9.40 -23.85 -11.69
N ARG A 68 -9.61 -23.09 -10.61
CA ARG A 68 -9.00 -21.76 -10.42
C ARG A 68 -7.48 -21.91 -10.29
N LYS A 69 -6.71 -21.42 -11.27
CA LYS A 69 -5.24 -21.38 -11.19
C LYS A 69 -4.82 -20.56 -9.97
N LYS A 70 -3.85 -21.08 -9.22
CA LYS A 70 -3.28 -20.40 -8.05
C LYS A 70 -2.61 -19.11 -8.52
N GLN A 71 -3.20 -17.95 -8.21
CA GLN A 71 -2.57 -16.66 -8.47
C GLN A 71 -1.32 -16.52 -7.59
N GLY A 72 -0.25 -15.95 -8.15
CA GLY A 72 0.99 -15.70 -7.42
C GLY A 72 0.78 -14.72 -6.25
N LYS A 73 1.64 -14.81 -5.23
CA LYS A 73 1.57 -13.95 -4.02
C LYS A 73 1.51 -12.45 -4.38
N ALA A 74 2.34 -12.02 -5.33
CA ALA A 74 2.38 -10.64 -5.84
C ALA A 74 1.03 -10.17 -6.44
N ARG A 75 0.40 -10.99 -7.29
CA ARG A 75 -0.90 -10.66 -7.89
C ARG A 75 -2.04 -10.63 -6.86
N ASN A 76 -2.01 -11.52 -5.86
CA ASN A 76 -2.97 -11.46 -4.76
C ASN A 76 -2.82 -10.17 -3.93
N MET A 77 -1.59 -9.71 -3.72
CA MET A 77 -1.31 -8.43 -3.06
C MET A 77 -1.87 -7.25 -3.86
N LEU A 78 -1.64 -7.22 -5.18
CA LEU A 78 -2.18 -6.19 -6.07
C LEU A 78 -3.71 -6.14 -6.08
N ASN A 79 -4.35 -7.31 -6.12
CA ASN A 79 -5.81 -7.38 -6.04
C ASN A 79 -6.33 -6.76 -4.75
N ARG A 80 -5.65 -6.98 -3.61
CA ARG A 80 -6.03 -6.40 -2.32
C ARG A 80 -5.80 -4.88 -2.30
N LEU A 81 -4.62 -4.42 -2.72
CA LEU A 81 -4.32 -2.98 -2.83
C LEU A 81 -5.35 -2.26 -3.70
N SER A 82 -5.67 -2.83 -4.86
CA SER A 82 -6.69 -2.28 -5.77
C SER A 82 -8.10 -2.29 -5.16
N SER A 83 -8.52 -3.38 -4.50
CA SER A 83 -9.87 -3.51 -3.95
C SER A 83 -10.09 -2.68 -2.68
N HIS A 84 -9.02 -2.47 -1.90
CA HIS A 84 -9.05 -1.77 -0.62
C HIS A 84 -8.38 -0.40 -0.66
N ARG A 85 -8.22 0.20 -1.86
CA ARG A 85 -7.57 1.51 -2.07
C ARG A 85 -8.09 2.58 -1.12
N HIS A 86 -9.41 2.70 -0.98
CA HIS A 86 -10.03 3.70 -0.11
C HIS A 86 -9.67 3.50 1.36
N GLU A 87 -9.60 2.26 1.81
CA GLU A 87 -9.22 1.91 3.19
C GLU A 87 -7.73 2.16 3.43
N VAL A 88 -6.88 1.79 2.46
CA VAL A 88 -5.43 1.98 2.50
C VAL A 88 -5.07 3.45 2.60
N LEU A 89 -5.79 4.32 1.87
CA LEU A 89 -5.52 5.77 1.82
C LEU A 89 -6.38 6.59 2.79
N ALA A 90 -7.22 5.96 3.62
CA ALA A 90 -8.18 6.66 4.48
C ALA A 90 -7.52 7.65 5.45
N PHE A 91 -6.33 7.30 5.98
CA PHE A 91 -5.59 8.10 6.96
C PHE A 91 -5.13 9.48 6.44
N MET A 92 -5.13 9.71 5.13
CA MET A 92 -4.81 11.02 4.54
C MET A 92 -6.05 11.91 4.38
N ARG A 93 -7.25 11.32 4.44
CA ARG A 93 -8.55 12.00 4.35
C ARG A 93 -9.20 12.23 5.72
N ASP A 94 -8.82 11.42 6.71
CA ASP A 94 -9.24 11.55 8.11
C ASP A 94 -8.08 11.12 9.00
N PHE A 95 -7.42 12.09 9.65
CA PHE A 95 -6.24 11.85 10.48
C PHE A 95 -6.54 11.04 11.76
N ARG A 96 -7.82 10.85 12.11
CA ARG A 96 -8.21 9.96 13.22
C ARG A 96 -8.08 8.49 12.85
N VAL A 97 -8.03 8.18 11.55
CA VAL A 97 -7.74 6.83 11.06
C VAL A 97 -6.24 6.59 11.22
N PRO A 98 -5.81 5.62 12.05
CA PRO A 98 -4.40 5.33 12.21
C PRO A 98 -3.83 4.76 10.91
N PHE A 99 -2.61 5.17 10.56
CA PHE A 99 -1.83 4.56 9.47
C PHE A 99 -1.75 3.02 9.60
N ASP A 100 -1.62 2.54 10.83
CA ASP A 100 -1.46 1.12 11.15
C ASP A 100 -2.79 0.32 11.11
N ASN A 101 -3.96 0.99 11.00
CA ASN A 101 -5.27 0.33 11.00
C ASN A 101 -5.68 -0.19 9.61
N ASN A 102 -4.71 -0.63 8.82
CA ASN A 102 -4.95 -1.22 7.52
C ASN A 102 -5.22 -2.73 7.66
N ARG A 103 -6.41 -3.09 8.17
CA ARG A 103 -6.84 -4.51 8.26
C ARG A 103 -6.87 -5.22 6.91
N ALA A 104 -6.80 -4.48 5.79
CA ALA A 104 -6.65 -5.04 4.45
C ALA A 104 -5.27 -5.70 4.20
N LEU A 105 -4.21 -5.29 4.93
CA LEU A 105 -2.87 -5.88 4.83
C LEU A 105 -2.67 -7.09 5.77
N SER A 106 -3.51 -7.18 6.81
CA SER A 106 -3.39 -8.15 7.92
C SER A 106 -3.80 -9.59 7.60
N THR A 107 -4.38 -9.87 6.43
CA THR A 107 -4.75 -11.25 6.04
C THR A 107 -3.60 -12.02 5.39
N GLY A 108 -2.47 -12.10 6.09
CA GLY A 108 -1.44 -13.13 5.92
C GLY A 108 -0.17 -12.79 5.13
N ILE A 109 0.13 -11.50 4.87
CA ILE A 109 1.40 -11.10 4.22
C ILE A 109 2.11 -9.97 4.98
N TYR A 110 1.38 -9.07 5.66
CA TYR A 110 1.96 -8.04 6.52
C TYR A 110 1.28 -7.97 7.88
N ASN A 111 2.07 -8.09 8.95
CA ASN A 111 1.67 -7.72 10.29
C ASN A 111 1.88 -6.19 10.44
N PRO A 112 0.89 -5.41 10.90
CA PRO A 112 1.08 -3.98 11.19
C PRO A 112 2.30 -3.69 12.09
N GLN A 113 2.66 -4.61 12.98
CA GLN A 113 3.86 -4.50 13.82
C GLN A 113 5.19 -4.65 13.04
N ASP A 114 5.18 -5.29 11.87
CA ASP A 114 6.37 -5.44 11.02
C ASP A 114 6.68 -4.15 10.24
N LEU A 115 5.67 -3.34 9.93
CA LEU A 115 5.86 -1.98 9.41
C LEU A 115 6.50 -1.08 10.46
N GLN A 116 6.07 -1.17 11.73
CA GLN A 116 6.69 -0.42 12.83
C GLN A 116 8.14 -0.87 13.09
N LYS A 117 8.44 -2.17 13.11
CA LYS A 117 9.83 -2.66 13.24
C LYS A 117 10.71 -2.20 12.08
N THR A 118 10.16 -2.14 10.87
CA THR A 118 10.93 -1.68 9.71
C THR A 118 11.20 -0.18 9.76
N LEU A 119 10.24 0.62 10.23
CA LEU A 119 10.40 2.06 10.43
C LEU A 119 11.44 2.40 11.51
N VAL A 120 11.46 1.63 12.60
CA VAL A 120 12.47 1.72 13.66
C VAL A 120 13.87 1.36 13.14
N ILE A 121 13.98 0.37 12.24
CA ILE A 121 15.26 -0.05 11.63
C ILE A 121 15.76 0.98 10.60
N SER A 122 14.88 1.72 9.92
CA SER A 122 15.25 2.80 9.00
C SER A 122 15.51 4.15 9.67
N GLY A 123 15.43 4.25 11.01
CA GLY A 123 15.69 5.49 11.75
C GLY A 123 14.61 6.58 11.58
N VAL A 124 13.44 6.23 11.03
CA VAL A 124 12.30 7.14 10.93
C VAL A 124 11.47 6.94 12.20
N SER A 125 11.86 7.66 13.26
CA SER A 125 11.15 7.63 14.54
C SER A 125 9.77 8.29 14.41
N ALA A 126 8.82 7.72 15.16
CA ALA A 126 7.41 8.08 15.28
C ALA A 126 7.15 9.51 15.77
#